data_AF-A0A1H3GST3-F1
#
_entry.id   AF-A0A1H3GST3-F1
#
_cell.length_a   1.000
_cell.length_b   1.000
_cell.length_c   1.000
_cell.angle_alpha   90.00
_cell.angle_beta   90.00
_cell.angle_gamma   90.00
#
_symmetry.space_group_name_H-M   'P 1'
#
loop_
_entity.id
_entity.type
_entity.pdbx_description
1 polymer ?
#
loop_
_entity_poly.entity_id
_entity_poly.type
_entity_poly.pdbx_seq_one_letter_code
_entity_poly.pdbx_strand_id
1 'polypeptide(L)'
;MFVSRITAALAATTLLTACQMSGMLEQKDPLIPATTRAALADTCGAGDLTFMAGMRVAEVEFDTAQRPVRIVGPKSAVTTDYQPERLNVKIDASDRITGFSCG
;
A
#
# COMPACT_ATOMS: atom_id res chain seq x y z
N MET A 1 39.81 47.21 15.83
CA MET A 1 40.12 45.83 16.26
C MET A 1 39.14 45.51 17.39
N PHE A 2 37.95 44.96 17.18
CA PHE A 2 37.61 43.54 17.41
C PHE A 2 36.37 43.10 16.59
N VAL A 3 36.13 43.76 15.44
CA VAL A 3 35.25 43.32 14.34
C VAL A 3 35.57 41.86 13.90
N SER A 4 36.73 41.36 14.30
CA SER A 4 37.26 40.01 14.07
C SER A 4 36.63 38.87 14.91
N ARG A 5 35.72 39.15 15.87
CA ARG A 5 35.10 38.08 16.69
C ARG A 5 33.71 37.65 16.23
N ILE A 6 33.06 38.43 15.36
CA ILE A 6 31.69 38.16 14.87
C ILE A 6 31.70 37.26 13.62
N THR A 7 32.82 37.16 12.90
CA THR A 7 32.94 36.39 11.65
C THR A 7 33.06 34.88 11.82
N ALA A 8 33.33 34.37 13.03
CA ALA A 8 33.51 32.93 13.25
C ALA A 8 32.21 32.14 13.55
N ALA A 9 31.10 32.83 13.86
CA ALA A 9 29.84 32.17 14.20
C ALA A 9 28.93 31.89 13.00
N LEU A 10 29.19 32.51 11.83
CA LEU A 10 28.33 32.36 10.64
C LEU A 10 28.65 31.13 9.77
N ALA A 11 29.75 30.42 10.01
CA ALA A 11 30.21 29.37 9.09
C ALA A 11 29.75 27.94 9.44
N ALA A 12 29.12 27.72 10.60
CA ALA A 12 28.84 26.37 11.10
C ALA A 12 27.39 25.89 10.92
N THR A 13 26.45 26.74 10.50
CA THR A 13 25.02 26.40 10.42
C THR A 13 24.52 26.02 9.03
N THR A 14 25.38 26.02 8.00
CA THR A 14 24.97 25.70 6.61
C THR A 14 25.06 24.22 6.22
N LEU A 15 25.39 23.32 7.16
CA LEU A 15 25.62 21.89 6.86
C LEU A 15 24.43 20.95 7.10
N LEU A 16 23.25 21.43 7.53
CA LEU A 16 22.10 20.57 7.86
C LEU A 16 20.94 20.55 6.85
N THR A 17 21.01 21.25 5.71
CA THR A 17 19.87 21.34 4.77
C THR A 17 19.87 20.32 3.62
N ALA A 18 20.79 19.35 3.60
CA ALA A 18 20.94 18.45 2.45
C ALA A 18 19.96 17.26 2.38
N CYS A 19 19.12 17.01 3.40
CA CYS A 19 18.31 15.79 3.45
C CYS A 19 16.86 15.90 2.91
N GLN A 20 16.48 17.03 2.28
CA GLN A 20 15.12 17.24 1.75
C GLN A 20 15.05 17.29 0.21
N MET A 21 16.16 17.09 -0.51
CA MET A 21 16.18 17.12 -1.98
C MET A 21 16.25 15.69 -2.56
N SER A 22 15.23 14.88 -2.31
CA SER A 22 15.09 13.55 -2.95
C SER A 22 13.68 13.26 -3.47
N GLY A 23 12.85 14.29 -3.64
CA GLY A 23 11.43 14.14 -3.98
C GLY A 23 11.01 14.55 -5.40
N MET A 24 11.93 14.89 -6.31
CA MET A 24 11.61 15.32 -7.68
C MET A 24 12.03 14.31 -8.77
N LEU A 25 11.89 13.02 -8.48
CA LEU A 25 11.67 12.11 -9.60
C LEU A 25 10.23 12.37 -10.06
N GLU A 26 10.12 13.09 -11.16
CA GLU A 26 8.97 13.05 -12.06
C GLU A 26 8.67 11.58 -12.35
N GLN A 27 7.86 10.97 -11.48
CA GLN A 27 7.31 9.66 -11.67
C GLN A 27 6.37 9.82 -12.86
N LYS A 28 6.88 9.52 -14.05
CA LYS A 28 6.06 9.35 -15.24
C LYS A 28 5.14 8.18 -14.94
N ASP A 29 3.96 8.52 -14.42
CA ASP A 29 2.90 7.59 -14.07
C ASP A 29 2.76 6.61 -15.24
N PRO A 30 2.86 5.29 -15.01
CA PRO A 30 2.76 4.36 -16.12
C PRO A 30 1.42 4.64 -16.80
N LEU A 31 1.47 4.91 -18.11
CA LEU A 31 0.32 5.14 -18.98
C LEU A 31 -0.46 3.83 -19.11
N ILE A 32 -0.99 3.30 -18.01
CA ILE A 32 -1.94 2.20 -18.02
C ILE A 32 -3.23 2.80 -18.57
N PRO A 33 -3.69 2.34 -19.74
CA PRO A 33 -4.95 2.82 -20.30
C PRO A 33 -6.07 2.67 -19.26
N ALA A 34 -6.96 3.64 -19.16
CA ALA A 34 -8.09 3.57 -18.22
C ALA A 34 -8.93 2.29 -18.45
N THR A 35 -8.98 1.81 -19.69
CA THR A 35 -9.59 0.52 -20.08
C THR A 35 -8.83 -0.69 -19.53
N THR A 36 -7.50 -0.63 -19.43
CA THR A 36 -6.68 -1.67 -18.78
C THR A 36 -6.83 -1.61 -17.26
N ARG A 37 -6.94 -0.41 -16.66
CA ARG A 37 -7.28 -0.25 -15.22
C ARG A 37 -8.68 -0.78 -14.90
N ALA A 38 -9.63 -0.58 -15.81
CA ALA A 38 -10.98 -1.12 -15.72
C ALA A 38 -11.10 -2.59 -16.18
N ALA A 39 -10.08 -3.18 -16.83
CA ALA A 39 -10.02 -4.61 -17.13
C ALA A 39 -9.28 -5.39 -16.04
N LEU A 40 -8.39 -4.73 -15.30
CA LEU A 40 -7.97 -5.09 -13.94
C LEU A 40 -9.09 -4.82 -12.92
N ALA A 41 -10.32 -4.55 -13.39
CA ALA A 41 -11.43 -4.16 -12.56
C ALA A 41 -11.56 -5.08 -11.37
N ASP A 42 -11.81 -4.40 -10.28
CA ASP A 42 -12.19 -4.91 -9.00
C ASP A 42 -13.55 -5.64 -9.05
N THR A 43 -13.63 -6.71 -9.84
CA THR A 43 -14.83 -7.52 -10.07
C THR A 43 -15.38 -8.09 -8.76
N CYS A 44 -14.48 -8.42 -7.83
CA CYS A 44 -14.81 -8.93 -6.51
C CYS A 44 -14.97 -7.85 -5.42
N GLY A 45 -14.78 -6.56 -5.72
CA GLY A 45 -14.90 -5.44 -4.76
C GLY A 45 -13.78 -5.34 -3.70
N ALA A 46 -12.61 -5.91 -3.94
CA ALA A 46 -11.42 -5.82 -3.09
C ALA A 46 -10.92 -4.39 -2.82
N GLY A 47 -10.99 -3.50 -3.80
CA GLY A 47 -10.56 -2.09 -3.68
C GLY A 47 -11.38 -1.33 -2.65
N ASP A 48 -12.70 -1.56 -2.65
CA ASP A 48 -13.63 -0.94 -1.70
C ASP A 48 -13.39 -1.38 -0.25
N LEU A 49 -12.71 -2.50 -0.02
CA LEU A 49 -12.47 -3.06 1.30
C LEU A 49 -11.12 -2.67 1.91
N THR A 50 -10.27 -1.96 1.17
CA THR A 50 -8.89 -1.60 1.59
C THR A 50 -8.81 -0.88 2.93
N PHE A 51 -9.85 -0.14 3.33
CA PHE A 51 -9.93 0.52 4.64
C PHE A 51 -9.95 -0.44 5.83
N MET A 52 -10.22 -1.73 5.61
CA MET A 52 -10.21 -2.78 6.64
C MET A 52 -8.80 -3.30 6.97
N ALA A 53 -7.77 -2.83 6.28
CA ALA A 53 -6.39 -3.20 6.57
C ALA A 53 -6.03 -2.90 8.04
N GLY A 54 -5.42 -3.88 8.70
CA GLY A 54 -5.08 -3.84 10.11
C GLY A 54 -6.16 -4.37 11.06
N MET A 55 -7.43 -4.53 10.64
CA MET A 55 -8.47 -5.16 11.47
C MET A 55 -8.18 -6.66 11.66
N ARG A 56 -8.72 -7.27 12.72
CA ARG A 56 -8.67 -8.74 12.86
C ARG A 56 -9.71 -9.35 11.94
N VAL A 57 -9.34 -10.40 11.21
CA VAL A 57 -10.25 -11.05 10.25
C VAL A 57 -11.51 -11.62 10.92
N ALA A 58 -11.41 -12.02 12.20
CA ALA A 58 -12.54 -12.52 12.98
C ALA A 58 -13.55 -11.43 13.43
N GLU A 59 -13.19 -10.15 13.31
CA GLU A 59 -14.05 -9.00 13.65
C GLU A 59 -14.77 -8.44 12.41
N VAL A 60 -14.47 -8.98 11.22
CA VAL A 60 -15.02 -8.52 9.94
C VAL A 60 -15.92 -9.58 9.37
N GLU A 61 -17.16 -9.20 9.06
CA GLU A 61 -18.10 -10.06 8.33
C GLU A 61 -17.97 -9.82 6.83
N PHE A 62 -17.80 -10.91 6.06
CA PHE A 62 -17.75 -10.85 4.60
C PHE A 62 -19.02 -11.42 4.02
N ASP A 63 -19.60 -10.75 3.02
CA ASP A 63 -20.77 -11.28 2.31
C ASP A 63 -20.36 -12.45 1.40
N THR A 64 -20.48 -13.66 1.94
CA THR A 64 -20.21 -14.91 1.21
C THR A 64 -21.37 -15.37 0.34
N ALA A 65 -22.53 -14.70 0.41
CA ALA A 65 -23.70 -15.05 -0.41
C ALA A 65 -23.59 -14.45 -1.82
N GLN A 66 -23.01 -13.25 -1.93
CA GLN A 66 -22.85 -12.55 -3.21
C GLN A 66 -21.61 -13.00 -3.99
N ARG A 67 -20.55 -13.47 -3.31
CA ARG A 67 -19.31 -13.89 -3.95
C ARG A 67 -18.55 -14.94 -3.15
N PRO A 68 -17.70 -15.77 -3.82
CA PRO A 68 -16.75 -16.61 -3.12
C PRO A 68 -15.72 -15.77 -2.35
N VAL A 69 -15.48 -16.12 -1.10
CA VAL A 69 -14.46 -15.46 -0.24
C VAL A 69 -13.45 -16.51 0.23
N ARG A 70 -12.16 -16.19 0.12
CA ARG A 70 -11.07 -17.04 0.60
C ARG A 70 -10.12 -16.25 1.48
N ILE A 71 -9.89 -16.75 2.69
CA ILE A 71 -8.86 -16.21 3.59
C ILE A 71 -7.52 -16.87 3.25
N VAL A 72 -6.48 -16.05 3.02
CA VAL A 72 -5.14 -16.48 2.64
C VAL A 72 -4.13 -15.96 3.66
N GLY A 73 -3.57 -16.86 4.46
CA GLY A 73 -2.54 -16.55 5.44
C GLY A 73 -1.12 -16.86 4.95
N PRO A 74 -0.09 -16.55 5.76
CA PRO A 74 1.32 -16.64 5.33
C PRO A 74 1.79 -18.05 5.00
N LYS A 75 1.10 -19.07 5.52
CA LYS A 75 1.41 -20.50 5.32
C LYS A 75 0.36 -21.22 4.48
N SER A 76 -0.61 -20.51 3.93
CA SER A 76 -1.66 -21.11 3.12
C SER A 76 -1.07 -21.61 1.81
N ALA A 77 -1.18 -22.91 1.56
CA ALA A 77 -0.95 -23.47 0.24
C ALA A 77 -2.17 -23.21 -0.63
N VAL A 78 -2.01 -22.41 -1.70
CA VAL A 78 -3.08 -22.08 -2.64
C VAL A 78 -2.68 -22.45 -4.05
N THR A 79 -3.64 -22.92 -4.83
CA THR A 79 -3.50 -23.10 -6.27
C THR A 79 -3.61 -21.75 -6.99
N THR A 80 -2.99 -21.63 -8.16
CA THR A 80 -2.96 -20.38 -8.95
C THR A 80 -4.07 -20.33 -10.01
N ASP A 81 -5.20 -21.00 -9.77
CA ASP A 81 -6.39 -20.90 -10.61
C ASP A 81 -7.03 -19.52 -10.43
N TYR A 82 -7.15 -18.76 -11.51
CA TYR A 82 -7.72 -17.42 -11.47
C TYR A 82 -9.26 -17.48 -11.52
N GLN A 83 -9.92 -16.96 -10.49
CA GLN A 83 -11.36 -16.75 -10.44
C GLN A 83 -11.66 -15.27 -10.18
N PRO A 84 -12.07 -14.49 -11.19
CA PRO A 84 -12.18 -13.03 -11.08
C PRO A 84 -13.16 -12.60 -9.98
N GLU A 85 -14.31 -13.28 -9.85
CA GLU A 85 -15.34 -12.95 -8.85
C GLU A 85 -14.94 -13.32 -7.40
N ARG A 86 -13.84 -14.06 -7.20
CA ARG A 86 -13.43 -14.51 -5.87
C ARG A 86 -12.62 -13.43 -5.16
N LEU A 87 -13.10 -13.05 -3.97
CA LEU A 87 -12.36 -12.17 -3.07
C LEU A 87 -11.37 -12.99 -2.24
N ASN A 88 -10.08 -12.68 -2.37
CA ASN A 88 -9.06 -13.16 -1.44
C ASN A 88 -8.80 -12.11 -0.35
N VAL A 89 -8.95 -12.51 0.90
CA VAL A 89 -8.61 -11.73 2.09
C VAL A 89 -7.24 -12.18 2.58
N LYS A 90 -6.22 -11.32 2.48
CA LYS A 90 -4.85 -11.65 2.87
C LYS A 90 -4.64 -11.31 4.33
N ILE A 91 -4.15 -12.25 5.12
CA ILE A 91 -3.88 -12.06 6.55
C ILE A 91 -2.41 -12.30 6.91
N ASP A 92 -1.93 -11.66 7.97
CA ASP A 92 -0.62 -11.92 8.56
C ASP A 92 -0.67 -13.10 9.56
N ALA A 93 0.46 -13.37 10.22
CA ALA A 93 0.57 -14.45 11.22
C ALA A 93 -0.16 -14.16 12.54
N SER A 94 -0.69 -12.94 12.72
CA SER A 94 -1.48 -12.49 13.87
C SER A 94 -2.96 -12.33 13.52
N ASP A 95 -3.41 -12.92 12.41
CA ASP A 95 -4.76 -12.85 11.85
C ASP A 95 -5.26 -11.43 11.57
N ARG A 96 -4.35 -10.50 11.28
CA ARG A 96 -4.70 -9.15 10.82
C ARG A 96 -4.75 -9.09 9.30
N ILE A 97 -5.74 -8.38 8.79
CA ILE A 97 -5.91 -8.15 7.36
C ILE A 97 -4.76 -7.28 6.85
N THR A 98 -4.08 -7.74 5.82
CA THR A 98 -2.97 -7.04 5.15
C THR A 98 -3.35 -6.51 3.78
N GLY A 99 -4.46 -6.99 3.20
CA GLY A 99 -4.98 -6.51 1.94
C GLY A 99 -5.99 -7.45 1.31
N PHE A 100 -6.42 -7.10 0.11
CA PHE A 100 -7.43 -7.81 -0.66
C PHE A 100 -7.00 -7.95 -2.12
N SER A 101 -7.44 -9.00 -2.79
CA SER A 101 -7.21 -9.20 -4.21
C SER A 101 -8.25 -10.09 -4.85
N CYS A 102 -8.67 -9.77 -6.07
CA CYS A 102 -9.50 -10.65 -6.88
C CYS A 102 -8.66 -11.76 -7.52
N GLY A 103 -9.18 -12.99 -7.53
CA GLY A 103 -8.56 -14.09 -8.26
C GLY A 103 -8.63 -15.45 -7.61
#